data_AF-A0A8H7HL97-F1
#
_entry.id   AF-A0A8H7HL97-F1
#
_cell.length_a   1.000
_cell.length_b   1.000
_cell.length_c   1.000
_cell.angle_alpha   90.00
_cell.angle_beta   90.00
_cell.angle_gamma   90.00
#
_symmetry.space_group_name_H-M   'P 1'
#
loop_
_entity.id
_entity.type
_entity.pdbx_description
1 polymer ?
#
loop_
_entity_poly.entity_id
_entity_poly.type
_entity_poly.pdbx_seq_one_letter_code
_entity_poly.pdbx_strand_id
1 'polypeptide(L)'
;MPPVASPLFIEAQTAHEALSRRIRDLGEFQIPRLRDCKGPLTLQQQYAAELRDDTEAITKRLEDFATLAEDQEREIERVQVKQWVNELYDELSRIKSDSRAALLTSKRAIDSDARSRRDELLGSAALQQKRAAEAEAHKQRATEDKLMAASDDVTEALRRTTRLMQQELERSVLSTQMLQESSKTLRSTTDVYVNLDNLMDVSQVLIKALQRADWMDRIIIGLSFTVFLLTMAYIVKRRVLDRVVTVATLPLRLMGAGSSKVTTTEDMLTETTQTIKTLATSLTNTVQTAISASIPTTIDGPSTSSVTETVLDTVASAVETSSDPDIYTRICSDGICEFAESMTSIIADATSTVASSVLPTVASLPHEEL
;
A
#
# COMPACT_ATOMS: atom_id res chain seq x y z
N MET A 1 42.31 -29.96 -17.87
CA MET A 1 42.63 -28.97 -16.82
C MET A 1 41.30 -28.49 -16.24
N PRO A 2 41.06 -28.58 -14.93
CA PRO A 2 39.84 -28.01 -14.36
C PRO A 2 39.83 -26.50 -14.63
N PRO A 3 38.66 -25.90 -14.92
CA PRO A 3 38.56 -24.47 -15.18
C PRO A 3 39.06 -23.70 -13.96
N VAL A 4 39.96 -22.74 -14.18
CA VAL A 4 40.43 -21.83 -13.14
C VAL A 4 39.23 -21.01 -12.68
N ALA A 5 38.88 -21.13 -11.40
CA ALA A 5 37.87 -20.30 -10.77
C ALA A 5 38.23 -18.82 -10.95
N SER A 6 37.25 -17.99 -11.28
CA SER A 6 37.46 -16.54 -11.35
C SER A 6 37.85 -16.01 -9.96
N PRO A 7 38.65 -14.94 -9.86
CA PRO A 7 39.01 -14.34 -8.57
C PRO A 7 37.77 -13.89 -7.78
N LEU A 8 36.73 -13.43 -8.48
CA LEU A 8 35.43 -13.07 -7.89
C LEU A 8 34.72 -14.26 -7.26
N PHE A 9 34.81 -15.45 -7.87
CA PHE A 9 34.23 -16.66 -7.30
C PHE A 9 34.93 -17.09 -6.01
N ILE A 10 36.25 -16.90 -5.93
CA ILE A 10 37.03 -17.20 -4.72
C ILE A 10 36.61 -16.24 -3.59
N GLU A 11 36.45 -14.95 -3.89
CA GLU A 11 35.94 -13.97 -2.94
C GLU A 11 34.55 -14.37 -2.43
N ALA A 12 33.63 -14.72 -3.34
CA ALA A 12 32.29 -15.19 -3.01
C ALA A 12 32.32 -16.44 -2.11
N GLN A 13 33.20 -17.41 -2.39
CA GLN A 13 33.35 -18.60 -1.56
C GLN A 13 33.82 -18.26 -0.13
N THR A 14 34.80 -17.36 0.00
CA THR A 14 35.27 -16.93 1.33
C THR A 14 34.20 -16.16 2.10
N ALA A 15 33.41 -15.32 1.42
CA ALA A 15 32.29 -14.60 2.01
C ALA A 15 31.20 -15.57 2.50
N HIS A 16 30.85 -16.57 1.70
CA HIS A 16 29.91 -17.63 2.09
C HIS A 16 30.38 -18.38 3.34
N GLU A 17 31.64 -18.83 3.38
CA GLU A 17 32.19 -19.53 4.54
C GLU A 17 32.20 -18.66 5.80
N ALA A 18 32.58 -17.39 5.66
CA ALA A 18 32.58 -16.44 6.77
C ALA A 18 31.17 -16.20 7.31
N LEU A 19 30.17 -16.06 6.43
CA LEU A 19 28.79 -15.85 6.83
C LEU A 19 28.17 -17.09 7.47
N SER A 20 28.39 -18.27 6.87
CA SER A 20 27.95 -19.56 7.42
C SER A 20 28.52 -19.81 8.83
N ARG A 21 29.79 -19.46 9.08
CA ARG A 21 30.39 -19.58 10.42
C ARG A 21 29.73 -18.65 11.43
N ARG A 22 29.46 -17.39 11.06
CA ARG A 22 28.83 -16.41 11.97
C ARG A 22 27.37 -16.76 12.27
N ILE A 23 26.64 -17.25 11.27
CA ILE A 23 25.27 -17.75 11.43
C ILE A 23 25.24 -18.95 12.39
N ARG A 24 26.17 -19.90 12.25
CA ARG A 24 26.30 -21.03 13.19
C ARG A 24 26.68 -20.61 14.60
N ASP A 25 27.62 -19.67 14.76
CA ASP A 25 28.02 -19.14 16.07
C ASP A 25 26.85 -18.49 16.83
N LEU A 26 26.01 -17.72 16.12
CA LEU A 26 24.77 -17.18 16.66
C LEU A 26 23.81 -18.27 17.15
N GLY A 27 23.61 -19.30 16.31
CA GLY A 27 22.71 -20.41 16.61
C GLY A 27 23.18 -21.26 17.79
N GLU A 28 24.47 -21.55 17.88
CA GLU A 28 25.04 -22.49 18.84
C GLU A 28 25.39 -21.82 20.18
N PHE A 29 25.82 -20.57 20.18
CA PHE A 29 26.28 -19.89 21.39
C PHE A 29 25.32 -18.82 21.90
N GLN A 30 24.88 -17.90 21.04
CA GLN A 30 24.11 -16.73 21.50
C GLN A 30 22.65 -17.06 21.84
N ILE A 31 21.98 -17.86 21.02
CA ILE A 31 20.57 -18.23 21.26
C ILE A 31 20.42 -19.06 22.56
N PRO A 32 21.23 -20.12 22.81
CA PRO A 32 21.13 -20.87 24.06
C PRO A 32 21.51 -20.03 25.27
N ARG A 33 22.56 -19.19 25.15
CA ARG A 33 22.94 -18.25 26.22
C ARG A 33 21.76 -17.35 26.61
N LEU A 34 21.05 -16.81 25.63
CA LEU A 34 19.89 -15.95 25.88
C LEU A 34 18.71 -16.73 26.49
N ARG A 35 18.49 -17.98 26.05
CA ARG A 35 17.44 -18.85 26.59
C ARG A 35 17.68 -19.19 28.07
N ASP A 36 18.93 -19.45 28.42
CA ASP A 36 19.33 -19.86 29.77
C ASP A 36 19.46 -18.67 30.74
N CYS A 37 19.42 -17.43 30.23
CA CYS A 37 19.42 -16.23 31.04
C CYS A 37 18.13 -16.09 31.87
N LYS A 38 18.22 -16.45 33.14
CA LYS A 38 17.21 -16.16 34.19
C LYS A 38 17.52 -14.91 35.03
N GLY A 39 18.58 -14.19 34.66
CA GLY A 39 19.11 -13.04 35.41
C GLY A 39 18.23 -11.78 35.35
N PRO A 40 18.72 -10.65 35.89
CA PRO A 40 17.98 -9.38 35.90
C PRO A 40 17.65 -8.92 34.47
N LEU A 41 16.49 -8.27 34.32
CA LEU A 41 15.94 -7.81 33.03
C LEU A 41 16.93 -6.98 32.20
N THR A 42 17.81 -6.21 32.87
CA THR A 42 18.83 -5.37 32.21
C THR A 42 19.84 -6.20 31.41
N LEU A 43 20.27 -7.34 31.95
CA LEU A 43 21.23 -8.23 31.29
C LEU A 43 20.57 -8.97 30.12
N GLN A 44 19.31 -9.37 30.27
CA GLN A 44 18.53 -9.93 29.17
C GLN A 44 18.36 -8.92 28.03
N GLN A 45 18.07 -7.65 28.36
CA GLN A 45 17.94 -6.58 27.37
C GLN A 45 19.26 -6.32 26.63
N GLN A 46 20.39 -6.38 27.33
CA GLN A 46 21.71 -6.23 26.71
C GLN A 46 21.98 -7.34 25.69
N TYR A 47 21.79 -8.61 26.05
CA TYR A 47 21.96 -9.71 25.09
C TYR A 47 20.94 -9.67 23.95
N ALA A 48 19.71 -9.20 24.22
CA ALA A 48 18.71 -8.99 23.19
C ALA A 48 19.08 -7.87 22.21
N ALA A 49 19.81 -6.85 22.66
CA ALA A 49 20.33 -5.79 21.80
C ALA A 49 21.51 -6.31 20.96
N GLU A 50 22.48 -6.96 21.60
CA GLU A 50 23.63 -7.58 20.93
C GLU A 50 23.19 -8.57 19.84
N LEU A 51 22.21 -9.43 20.15
CA LEU A 51 21.65 -10.38 19.18
C LEU A 51 20.96 -9.67 18.00
N ARG A 52 20.27 -8.55 18.25
CA ARG A 52 19.65 -7.77 17.17
C ARG A 52 20.70 -7.15 16.26
N ASP A 53 21.69 -6.50 16.85
CA ASP A 53 22.79 -5.86 16.12
C ASP A 53 23.54 -6.89 15.27
N ASP A 54 23.78 -8.09 15.80
CA ASP A 54 24.41 -9.19 15.05
C ASP A 54 23.53 -9.71 13.92
N THR A 55 22.22 -9.87 14.14
CA THR A 55 21.31 -10.27 13.05
C THR A 55 21.23 -9.21 11.95
N GLU A 56 21.24 -7.92 12.30
CA GLU A 56 21.25 -6.83 11.33
C GLU A 56 22.57 -6.79 10.55
N ALA A 57 23.70 -6.93 11.24
CA ALA A 57 25.02 -7.00 10.61
C ALA A 57 25.17 -8.15 9.62
N ILE A 58 24.57 -9.32 9.91
CA ILE A 58 24.53 -10.45 8.96
C ILE A 58 23.61 -10.16 7.80
N THR A 59 22.45 -9.54 8.06
CA THR A 59 21.50 -9.19 6.98
C THR A 59 22.17 -8.26 5.96
N LYS A 60 22.93 -7.25 6.44
CA LYS A 60 23.71 -6.36 5.58
C LYS A 60 24.81 -7.09 4.79
N ARG A 61 25.59 -7.95 5.45
CA ARG A 61 26.63 -8.74 4.76
C ARG A 61 26.05 -9.71 3.73
N LEU A 62 24.82 -10.19 3.95
CA LEU A 62 24.13 -11.07 3.03
C LEU A 62 23.65 -10.29 1.79
N GLU A 63 23.24 -9.03 1.97
CA GLU A 63 22.93 -8.12 0.86
C GLU A 63 24.19 -7.78 0.05
N ASP A 64 25.31 -7.48 0.72
CA ASP A 64 26.62 -7.32 0.06
C ASP A 64 27.07 -8.59 -0.68
N PHE A 65 26.75 -9.78 -0.14
CA PHE A 65 27.03 -11.05 -0.80
C PHE A 65 26.11 -11.31 -2.01
N ALA A 66 24.86 -10.85 -1.94
CA ALA A 66 23.91 -10.94 -3.04
C ALA A 66 24.31 -10.04 -4.22
N THR A 67 24.82 -8.83 -3.97
CA THR A 67 25.36 -7.97 -5.03
C THR A 67 26.61 -8.57 -5.68
N LEU A 68 27.52 -9.14 -4.88
CA LEU A 68 28.67 -9.91 -5.41
C LEU A 68 28.23 -11.10 -6.29
N ALA A 69 27.09 -11.73 -5.98
CA ALA A 69 26.54 -12.80 -6.81
C ALA A 69 26.02 -12.31 -8.17
N GLU A 70 25.55 -11.07 -8.25
CA GLU A 70 25.06 -10.44 -9.49
C GLU A 70 26.21 -9.97 -10.40
N ASP A 71 27.33 -9.57 -9.81
CA ASP A 71 28.55 -9.13 -10.50
C ASP A 71 29.33 -10.29 -11.16
N GLN A 72 28.94 -11.54 -10.91
CA GLN A 72 29.65 -12.72 -11.41
C GLN A 72 29.56 -12.87 -12.94
N GLU A 73 30.70 -12.88 -13.63
CA GLU A 73 30.76 -12.92 -15.11
C GLU A 73 30.32 -14.26 -15.72
N ARG A 74 30.52 -15.38 -15.02
CA ARG A 74 30.14 -16.72 -15.50
C ARG A 74 28.77 -17.13 -15.00
N GLU A 75 27.89 -17.54 -15.91
CA GLU A 75 26.52 -17.98 -15.57
C GLU A 75 26.48 -19.19 -14.61
N ILE A 76 27.40 -20.15 -14.77
CA ILE A 76 27.47 -21.33 -13.90
C ILE A 76 27.84 -20.94 -12.46
N GLU A 77 28.80 -20.03 -12.31
CA GLU A 77 29.25 -19.51 -11.01
C GLU A 77 28.16 -18.64 -10.38
N ARG A 78 27.47 -17.82 -11.18
CA ARG A 78 26.32 -17.00 -10.76
C ARG A 78 25.20 -17.85 -10.17
N VAL A 79 24.81 -18.94 -10.84
CA VAL A 79 23.75 -19.84 -10.34
C VAL A 79 24.16 -20.51 -9.03
N GLN A 80 25.42 -20.93 -8.91
CA GLN A 80 25.93 -21.56 -7.69
C GLN A 80 25.97 -20.58 -6.51
N VAL A 81 26.48 -19.37 -6.71
CA VAL A 81 26.53 -18.34 -5.65
C VAL A 81 25.11 -17.92 -5.24
N LYS A 82 24.18 -17.79 -6.19
CA LYS A 82 22.76 -17.54 -5.87
C LYS A 82 22.12 -18.65 -5.03
N GLN A 83 22.48 -19.91 -5.28
CA GLN A 83 22.02 -21.02 -4.44
C GLN A 83 22.53 -20.88 -3.00
N TRP A 84 23.81 -20.54 -2.82
CA TRP A 84 24.38 -20.27 -1.49
C TRP A 84 23.73 -19.08 -0.80
N VAL A 85 23.43 -18.01 -1.53
CA VAL A 85 22.70 -16.84 -1.00
C VAL A 85 21.32 -17.27 -0.48
N ASN A 86 20.55 -18.03 -1.26
CA ASN A 86 19.23 -18.51 -0.87
C ASN A 86 19.29 -19.40 0.38
N GLU A 87 20.26 -20.32 0.45
CA GLU A 87 20.47 -21.18 1.62
C GLU A 87 20.79 -20.35 2.88
N LEU A 88 21.64 -19.33 2.76
CA LEU A 88 21.96 -18.42 3.87
C LEU A 88 20.76 -17.56 4.30
N TYR A 89 19.91 -17.13 3.36
CA TYR A 89 18.65 -16.44 3.69
C TYR A 89 17.69 -17.36 4.46
N ASP A 90 17.56 -18.62 4.06
CA ASP A 90 16.74 -19.61 4.75
C ASP A 90 17.27 -19.85 6.18
N GLU A 91 18.59 -20.04 6.36
CA GLU A 91 19.21 -20.19 7.68
C GLU A 91 19.00 -18.95 8.56
N LEU A 92 19.19 -17.74 8.00
CA LEU A 92 18.95 -16.48 8.71
C LEU A 92 17.50 -16.35 9.17
N SER A 93 16.54 -16.77 8.33
CA SER A 93 15.11 -16.72 8.67
C SER A 93 14.79 -17.64 9.86
N ARG A 94 15.39 -18.84 9.90
CA ARG A 94 15.25 -19.81 11.00
C ARG A 94 15.85 -19.26 12.30
N ILE A 95 17.04 -18.69 12.24
CA ILE A 95 17.69 -18.04 13.41
C ILE A 95 16.88 -16.83 13.89
N LYS A 96 16.26 -16.07 12.98
CA LYS A 96 15.34 -14.97 13.35
C LYS A 96 14.07 -15.49 14.05
N SER A 97 13.53 -16.64 13.69
CA SER A 97 12.42 -17.24 14.44
C SER A 97 12.88 -17.79 15.80
N ASP A 98 14.04 -18.45 15.86
CA ASP A 98 14.56 -19.07 17.07
C ASP A 98 15.00 -18.03 18.12
N SER A 99 15.61 -16.92 17.69
CA SER A 99 15.94 -15.79 18.56
C SER A 99 14.69 -15.16 19.18
N ARG A 100 13.60 -15.00 18.42
CA ARG A 100 12.31 -14.52 18.94
C ARG A 100 11.72 -15.50 19.96
N ALA A 101 11.80 -16.81 19.68
CA ALA A 101 11.34 -17.84 20.61
C ALA A 101 12.19 -17.85 21.91
N ALA A 102 13.50 -17.72 21.81
CA ALA A 102 14.43 -17.63 22.94
C ALA A 102 14.19 -16.37 23.80
N LEU A 103 13.92 -15.23 23.17
CA LEU A 103 13.55 -13.99 23.87
C LEU A 103 12.25 -14.13 24.66
N LEU A 104 11.23 -14.76 24.07
CA LEU A 104 9.95 -14.96 24.74
C LEU A 104 10.05 -16.00 25.86
N THR A 105 10.84 -17.06 25.69
CA THR A 105 11.04 -18.08 26.73
C THR A 105 11.82 -17.53 27.92
N SER A 106 12.92 -16.81 27.68
CA SER A 106 13.69 -16.14 28.75
C SER A 106 12.84 -15.08 29.48
N LYS A 107 12.06 -14.27 28.75
CA LYS A 107 11.16 -13.29 29.38
C LYS A 107 10.11 -13.97 30.26
N ARG A 108 9.46 -15.03 29.77
CA ARG A 108 8.50 -15.81 30.57
C ARG A 108 9.15 -16.41 31.82
N ALA A 109 10.38 -16.91 31.70
CA ALA A 109 11.13 -17.44 32.83
C ALA A 109 11.41 -16.36 33.88
N ILE A 110 11.87 -15.17 33.46
CA ILE A 110 12.11 -14.03 34.35
C ILE A 110 10.81 -13.55 35.01
N ASP A 111 9.72 -13.43 34.24
CA ASP A 111 8.42 -13.04 34.77
C ASP A 111 7.89 -14.06 35.79
N SER A 112 8.12 -15.35 35.55
CA SER A 112 7.73 -16.42 36.48
C SER A 112 8.58 -16.40 37.76
N ASP A 113 9.90 -16.16 37.64
CA ASP A 113 10.81 -16.05 38.78
C ASP A 113 10.45 -14.81 39.62
N ALA A 114 10.20 -13.67 38.99
CA ALA A 114 9.76 -12.45 39.66
C ALA A 114 8.41 -12.62 40.39
N ARG A 115 7.47 -13.40 39.82
CA ARG A 115 6.22 -13.76 40.49
C ARG A 115 6.47 -14.64 41.71
N SER A 116 7.26 -15.71 41.57
CA SER A 116 7.56 -16.61 42.69
C SER A 116 8.25 -15.89 43.86
N ARG A 117 9.20 -14.99 43.58
CA ARG A 117 9.85 -14.15 44.61
C ARG A 117 8.87 -13.22 45.32
N ARG A 118 7.90 -12.67 44.59
CA ARG A 118 6.85 -11.84 45.20
C ARG A 118 5.99 -12.66 46.14
N ASP A 119 5.58 -13.85 45.73
CA ASP A 119 4.72 -14.73 46.52
C ASP A 119 5.43 -15.21 47.80
N GLU A 120 6.74 -15.47 47.74
CA GLU A 120 7.57 -15.78 48.92
C GLU A 120 7.67 -14.60 49.90
N LEU A 121 7.87 -13.38 49.39
CA LEU A 121 7.94 -12.18 50.23
C LEU A 121 6.60 -11.84 50.88
N LEU A 122 5.49 -11.99 50.14
CA LEU A 122 4.15 -11.78 50.68
C LEU A 122 3.76 -12.88 51.68
N GLY A 123 4.13 -14.13 51.42
CA GLY A 123 3.98 -15.24 52.37
C GLY A 123 4.75 -15.01 53.67
N SER A 124 5.97 -14.48 53.57
CA SER A 124 6.80 -14.09 54.72
C SER A 124 6.18 -12.93 55.51
N ALA A 125 5.67 -11.90 54.83
CA ALA A 125 5.03 -10.74 55.47
C ALA A 125 3.74 -11.13 56.23
N ALA A 126 2.92 -12.03 55.67
CA ALA A 126 1.74 -12.56 56.35
C ALA A 126 2.08 -13.35 57.62
N LEU A 127 3.16 -14.13 57.59
CA LEU A 127 3.68 -14.84 58.77
C LEU A 127 4.25 -13.89 59.83
N GLN A 128 4.89 -12.80 59.41
CA GLN A 128 5.39 -11.75 60.30
C GLN A 128 4.25 -11.01 61.02
N GLN A 129 3.18 -10.67 60.30
CA GLN A 129 2.00 -10.00 60.87
C GLN A 129 1.30 -10.87 61.92
N LYS A 130 1.23 -12.19 61.68
CA LYS A 130 0.68 -13.14 62.66
C LYS A 130 1.49 -13.13 63.97
N ARG A 131 2.81 -13.06 63.90
CA ARG A 131 3.69 -12.95 65.09
C ARG A 131 3.56 -11.61 65.81
N ALA A 132 3.31 -10.52 65.08
CA ALA A 132 3.09 -9.21 65.68
C ALA A 132 1.75 -9.13 66.44
N ALA A 133 0.68 -9.74 65.92
CA ALA A 133 -0.62 -9.81 66.59
C ALA A 133 -0.58 -10.61 67.92
N GLU A 134 0.29 -11.61 68.01
CA GLU A 134 0.52 -12.38 69.25
C GLU A 134 1.27 -11.56 70.32
N ALA A 135 2.09 -10.59 69.91
CA ALA A 135 2.82 -9.70 70.84
C ALA A 135 1.95 -8.58 71.42
N GLU A 136 0.91 -8.14 70.71
CA GLU A 136 0.01 -7.07 71.17
C GLU A 136 -0.95 -7.51 72.30
N ALA A 137 -1.25 -8.81 72.42
CA ALA A 137 -2.08 -9.35 73.50
C ALA A 137 -1.45 -9.19 74.90
N HIS A 138 -0.14 -8.95 74.98
CA HIS A 138 0.61 -8.90 76.25
C HIS A 138 0.66 -7.50 76.90
N LYS A 139 0.09 -6.47 76.26
CA LYS A 139 0.34 -5.04 76.60
C LYS A 139 -0.74 -4.36 77.44
N GLN A 140 -1.64 -5.10 78.12
CA GLN A 140 -2.85 -4.56 78.76
C GLN A 140 -2.74 -4.15 80.25
N ARG A 141 -1.54 -4.00 80.85
CA ARG A 141 -1.37 -3.84 82.32
C ARG A 141 -0.85 -2.49 82.86
N ALA A 142 -1.20 -1.35 82.27
CA ALA A 142 -0.85 -0.05 82.86
C ALA A 142 -1.98 0.97 82.70
N THR A 143 -2.59 1.41 83.82
CA THR A 143 -3.85 2.16 83.82
C THR A 143 -3.82 3.53 84.51
N GLU A 144 -2.72 3.99 85.09
CA GLU A 144 -2.64 5.35 85.68
C GLU A 144 -1.84 6.36 84.84
N ASP A 145 -0.93 5.93 83.96
CA ASP A 145 -0.28 6.81 82.97
C ASP A 145 -1.26 7.35 81.91
N LYS A 146 -2.51 6.88 81.91
CA LYS A 146 -3.50 7.06 80.84
C LYS A 146 -3.95 8.49 80.61
N LEU A 147 -3.90 9.39 81.60
CA LEU A 147 -4.40 10.76 81.42
C LEU A 147 -3.33 11.69 80.82
N MET A 148 -2.07 11.60 81.26
CA MET A 148 -0.95 12.26 80.56
C MET A 148 -0.68 11.60 79.21
N ALA A 149 -0.79 10.27 79.13
CA ALA A 149 -0.70 9.55 77.87
C ALA A 149 -1.86 9.88 76.92
N ALA A 150 -3.06 10.25 77.37
CA ALA A 150 -4.15 10.65 76.47
C ALA A 150 -3.86 11.97 75.75
N SER A 151 -3.28 12.96 76.44
CA SER A 151 -2.86 14.23 75.79
C SER A 151 -1.66 14.03 74.87
N ASP A 152 -0.72 13.16 75.27
CA ASP A 152 0.40 12.76 74.43
C ASP A 152 -0.08 11.95 73.22
N ASP A 153 -1.10 11.09 73.37
CA ASP A 153 -1.70 10.29 72.30
C ASP A 153 -2.49 11.14 71.30
N VAL A 154 -3.18 12.20 71.74
CA VAL A 154 -3.79 13.17 70.80
C VAL A 154 -2.70 13.91 70.02
N THR A 155 -1.61 14.30 70.66
CA THR A 155 -0.48 14.97 70.00
C THR A 155 0.26 14.03 69.05
N GLU A 156 0.44 12.78 69.43
CA GLU A 156 1.03 11.72 68.63
C GLU A 156 0.10 11.33 67.48
N ALA A 157 -1.22 11.30 67.68
CA ALA A 157 -2.22 11.06 66.63
C ALA A 157 -2.21 12.19 65.59
N LEU A 158 -2.04 13.44 66.01
CA LEU A 158 -1.94 14.58 65.09
C LEU A 158 -0.60 14.54 64.33
N ARG A 159 0.52 14.26 65.01
CA ARG A 159 1.82 13.99 64.34
C ARG A 159 1.72 12.82 63.36
N ARG A 160 1.03 11.74 63.73
CA ARG A 160 0.79 10.57 62.89
C ARG A 160 -0.07 10.93 61.69
N THR A 161 -1.11 11.73 61.86
CA THR A 161 -1.96 12.25 60.78
C THR A 161 -1.16 13.14 59.85
N THR A 162 -0.28 13.99 60.39
CA THR A 162 0.61 14.84 59.58
C THR A 162 1.59 14.00 58.76
N ARG A 163 2.19 12.97 59.36
CA ARG A 163 3.04 11.99 58.67
C ARG A 163 2.26 11.21 57.60
N LEU A 164 1.02 10.80 57.89
CA LEU A 164 0.14 10.14 56.92
C LEU A 164 -0.22 11.06 55.75
N MET A 165 -0.51 12.33 56.02
CA MET A 165 -0.81 13.32 55.00
C MET A 165 0.41 13.60 54.12
N GLN A 166 1.61 13.64 54.69
CA GLN A 166 2.87 13.69 53.93
C GLN A 166 3.05 12.45 53.05
N GLN A 167 2.82 11.26 53.60
CA GLN A 167 2.94 10.00 52.87
C GLN A 167 1.92 9.90 51.72
N GLU A 168 0.67 10.35 51.91
CA GLU A 168 -0.34 10.40 50.86
C GLU A 168 -0.02 11.45 49.79
N LEU A 169 0.60 12.58 50.18
CA LEU A 169 1.10 13.55 49.21
C LEU A 169 2.25 12.98 48.36
N GLU A 170 3.23 12.32 48.97
CA GLU A 170 4.30 11.63 48.24
C GLU A 170 3.74 10.58 47.29
N ARG A 171 2.73 9.83 47.74
CA ARG A 171 2.02 8.84 46.93
C ARG A 171 1.24 9.48 45.79
N SER A 172 0.61 10.63 46.00
CA SER A 172 -0.09 11.40 44.97
C SER A 172 0.87 11.97 43.93
N VAL A 173 2.03 12.49 44.36
CA VAL A 173 3.09 12.94 43.45
C VAL A 173 3.62 11.78 42.60
N LEU A 174 3.87 10.61 43.19
CA LEU A 174 4.25 9.42 42.41
C LEU A 174 3.16 8.97 41.44
N SER A 175 1.89 8.99 41.85
CA SER A 175 0.76 8.66 40.98
C SER A 175 0.65 9.63 39.81
N THR A 176 0.80 10.94 40.05
CA THR A 176 0.79 11.95 38.99
C THR A 176 1.99 11.83 38.04
N GLN A 177 3.18 11.48 38.55
CA GLN A 177 4.34 11.17 37.70
C GLN A 177 4.07 9.95 36.81
N MET A 178 3.51 8.87 37.37
CA MET A 178 3.12 7.69 36.59
C MET A 178 2.05 8.02 35.53
N LEU A 179 1.07 8.86 35.85
CA LEU A 179 0.08 9.32 34.89
C LEU A 179 0.69 10.19 33.78
N GLN A 180 1.66 11.05 34.11
CA GLN A 180 2.41 11.83 33.12
C GLN A 180 3.27 10.93 32.23
N GLU A 181 3.92 9.92 32.78
CA GLU A 181 4.71 8.94 32.04
C GLU A 181 3.84 8.08 31.11
N SER A 182 2.68 7.64 31.60
CA SER A 182 1.67 6.96 30.78
C SER A 182 1.17 7.86 29.65
N SER A 183 0.89 9.13 29.95
CA SER A 183 0.50 10.12 28.94
C SER A 183 1.60 10.39 27.91
N LYS A 184 2.87 10.40 28.35
CA LYS A 184 4.03 10.54 27.45
C LYS A 184 4.16 9.33 26.53
N THR A 185 3.94 8.13 27.06
CA THR A 185 3.96 6.87 26.29
C THR A 185 2.80 6.82 25.28
N LEU A 186 1.61 7.27 25.67
CA LEU A 186 0.48 7.39 24.75
C LEU A 186 0.79 8.38 23.63
N ARG A 187 1.39 9.54 23.93
CA ARG A 187 1.81 10.51 22.91
C ARG A 187 2.85 9.94 21.95
N SER A 188 3.88 9.24 22.45
CA SER A 188 4.87 8.61 21.57
C SER A 188 4.24 7.51 20.72
N THR A 189 3.26 6.79 21.26
CA THR A 189 2.51 5.78 20.50
C THR A 189 1.70 6.44 19.39
N THR A 190 0.97 7.53 19.68
CA THR A 190 0.26 8.31 18.66
C THR A 190 1.20 8.80 17.56
N ASP A 191 2.39 9.27 17.90
CA ASP A 191 3.38 9.73 16.93
C ASP A 191 3.84 8.60 15.99
N VAL A 192 4.06 7.39 16.53
CA VAL A 192 4.35 6.20 15.72
C VAL A 192 3.19 5.85 14.79
N TYR A 193 1.94 5.93 15.27
CA TYR A 193 0.77 5.71 14.42
C TYR A 193 0.67 6.73 13.29
N VAL A 194 0.95 8.01 13.55
CA VAL A 194 0.98 9.06 12.51
C VAL A 194 2.09 8.80 11.48
N ASN A 195 3.26 8.36 11.91
CA ASN A 195 4.33 7.99 10.97
C ASN A 195 3.95 6.78 10.10
N LEU A 196 3.31 5.77 10.68
CA LEU A 196 2.80 4.62 9.94
C LEU A 196 1.74 5.02 8.89
N ASP A 197 0.86 5.96 9.24
CA ASP A 197 -0.17 6.48 8.32
C ASP A 197 0.47 7.21 7.14
N ASN A 198 1.46 8.08 7.40
CA ASN A 198 2.25 8.74 6.35
C ASN A 198 2.95 7.72 5.43
N LEU A 199 3.52 6.65 5.99
CA LEU A 199 4.14 5.59 5.19
C LEU A 199 3.10 4.84 4.35
N MET A 200 1.90 4.63 4.87
CA MET A 200 0.81 4.00 4.13
C MET A 200 0.35 4.89 2.97
N ASP A 201 0.21 6.20 3.20
CA ASP A 201 -0.09 7.18 2.15
C ASP A 201 0.97 7.19 1.05
N VAL A 202 2.26 7.19 1.42
CA VAL A 202 3.36 7.08 0.45
C VAL A 202 3.26 5.77 -0.33
N SER A 203 2.93 4.65 0.34
CA SER A 203 2.75 3.36 -0.34
C SER A 203 1.59 3.41 -1.36
N GLN A 204 0.47 4.06 -1.04
CA GLN A 204 -0.66 4.21 -1.94
C GLN A 204 -0.32 5.10 -3.15
N VAL A 205 0.42 6.19 -2.90
CA VAL A 205 0.89 7.08 -3.98
C VAL A 205 1.82 6.32 -4.92
N LEU A 206 2.75 5.54 -4.38
CA LEU A 206 3.68 4.74 -5.18
C LEU A 206 2.96 3.67 -6.01
N ILE A 207 2.00 2.96 -5.41
CA ILE A 207 1.17 1.96 -6.12
C ILE A 207 0.38 2.63 -7.26
N LYS A 208 -0.22 3.80 -7.01
CA LYS A 208 -0.92 4.56 -8.05
C LYS A 208 0.02 5.03 -9.16
N ALA A 209 1.24 5.44 -8.81
CA ALA A 209 2.25 5.83 -9.79
C ALA A 209 2.67 4.66 -10.68
N LEU A 210 2.89 3.48 -10.08
CA LEU A 210 3.21 2.25 -10.81
C LEU A 210 2.06 1.85 -11.75
N GLN A 211 0.83 1.84 -11.24
CA GLN A 211 -0.36 1.53 -12.04
C GLN A 211 -0.53 2.50 -13.22
N ARG A 212 -0.24 3.79 -13.02
CA ARG A 212 -0.29 4.79 -14.10
C ARG A 212 0.80 4.56 -15.15
N ALA A 213 2.00 4.18 -14.73
CA ALA A 213 3.08 3.83 -15.65
C ALA A 213 2.72 2.59 -16.48
N ASP A 214 2.21 1.54 -15.85
CA ASP A 214 1.76 0.31 -16.52
C ASP A 214 0.61 0.59 -17.51
N TRP A 215 -0.33 1.46 -17.13
CA TRP A 215 -1.43 1.85 -18.01
C TRP A 215 -0.92 2.63 -19.23
N MET A 216 0.04 3.53 -19.04
CA MET A 216 0.62 4.31 -20.13
C MET A 216 1.45 3.43 -21.07
N ASP A 217 2.19 2.45 -20.54
CA ASP A 217 2.92 1.48 -21.35
C ASP A 217 1.97 0.64 -22.23
N ARG A 218 0.88 0.15 -21.64
CA ARG A 218 -0.17 -0.56 -22.40
C ARG A 218 -0.78 0.28 -23.52
N ILE A 219 -0.98 1.57 -23.28
CA ILE A 219 -1.47 2.50 -24.32
C ILE A 219 -0.46 2.66 -25.44
N ILE A 220 0.82 2.81 -25.13
CA ILE A 220 1.88 2.96 -26.15
C ILE A 220 1.96 1.70 -27.02
N ILE A 221 1.92 0.52 -26.41
CA ILE A 221 1.87 -0.75 -27.14
C ILE A 221 0.62 -0.80 -28.04
N GLY A 222 -0.56 -0.45 -27.50
CA GLY A 222 -1.80 -0.39 -28.28
C GLY A 222 -1.74 0.58 -29.46
N LEU A 223 -1.17 1.78 -29.26
CA LEU A 223 -1.00 2.79 -30.31
C LEU A 223 -0.07 2.27 -31.42
N SER A 224 1.06 1.68 -31.06
CA SER A 224 2.01 1.13 -32.03
C SER A 224 1.39 0.02 -32.89
N PHE A 225 0.59 -0.87 -32.26
CA PHE A 225 -0.13 -1.92 -32.96
C PHE A 225 -1.23 -1.37 -33.87
N THR A 226 -1.93 -0.33 -33.44
CA THR A 226 -2.96 0.35 -34.24
C THR A 226 -2.38 0.99 -35.49
N VAL A 227 -1.25 1.71 -35.35
CA VAL A 227 -0.54 2.29 -36.51
C VAL A 227 -0.06 1.20 -37.46
N PHE A 228 0.49 0.11 -36.93
CA PHE A 228 0.90 -1.04 -37.74
C PHE A 228 -0.28 -1.62 -38.54
N LEU A 229 -1.41 -1.90 -37.89
CA LEU A 229 -2.60 -2.39 -38.57
C LEU A 229 -3.13 -1.41 -39.62
N LEU A 230 -3.15 -0.11 -39.32
CA LEU A 230 -3.56 0.92 -40.27
C LEU A 230 -2.66 0.91 -41.52
N THR A 231 -1.34 0.79 -41.34
CA THR A 231 -0.41 0.70 -42.48
C THR A 231 -0.58 -0.60 -43.27
N MET A 232 -0.79 -1.73 -42.59
CA MET A 232 -1.05 -3.01 -43.24
C MET A 232 -2.36 -2.96 -44.05
N ALA A 233 -3.43 -2.43 -43.45
CA ALA A 233 -4.71 -2.21 -44.10
C ALA A 233 -4.59 -1.24 -45.29
N TYR A 234 -3.81 -0.17 -45.17
CA TYR A 234 -3.54 0.77 -46.27
C TYR A 234 -2.84 0.08 -47.44
N ILE A 235 -1.83 -0.76 -47.17
CA ILE A 235 -1.13 -1.53 -48.20
C ILE A 235 -2.09 -2.50 -48.88
N VAL A 236 -2.91 -3.23 -48.10
CA VAL A 236 -3.92 -4.15 -48.66
C VAL A 236 -4.94 -3.38 -49.50
N LYS A 237 -5.48 -2.27 -48.99
CA LYS A 237 -6.40 -1.38 -49.71
C LYS A 237 -5.80 -0.96 -51.05
N ARG A 238 -4.61 -0.39 -51.05
CA ARG A 238 -3.96 0.10 -52.28
C ARG A 238 -3.57 -1.03 -53.23
N ARG A 239 -3.04 -2.14 -52.72
CA ARG A 239 -2.46 -3.20 -53.55
C ARG A 239 -3.47 -4.22 -54.04
N VAL A 240 -4.49 -4.52 -53.23
CA VAL A 240 -5.57 -5.46 -53.56
C VAL A 240 -6.69 -4.72 -54.27
N LEU A 241 -7.17 -3.58 -53.78
CA LEU A 241 -8.28 -2.90 -54.47
C LEU A 241 -7.86 -2.37 -55.84
N ASP A 242 -6.70 -1.73 -56.01
CA ASP A 242 -6.32 -1.21 -57.35
C ASP A 242 -6.13 -2.35 -58.36
N ARG A 243 -5.52 -3.48 -57.94
CA ARG A 243 -5.35 -4.65 -58.82
C ARG A 243 -6.65 -5.42 -59.05
N VAL A 244 -7.48 -5.61 -58.02
CA VAL A 244 -8.79 -6.28 -58.16
C VAL A 244 -9.72 -5.43 -59.01
N VAL A 245 -9.77 -4.11 -58.82
CA VAL A 245 -10.55 -3.19 -59.66
C VAL A 245 -10.03 -3.19 -61.09
N THR A 246 -8.72 -3.14 -61.31
CA THR A 246 -8.15 -3.21 -62.68
C THR A 246 -8.45 -4.55 -63.35
N VAL A 247 -8.26 -5.67 -62.66
CA VAL A 247 -8.51 -7.01 -63.20
C VAL A 247 -10.01 -7.27 -63.38
N ALA A 248 -10.87 -6.78 -62.51
CA ALA A 248 -12.32 -6.89 -62.66
C ALA A 248 -12.88 -6.01 -63.78
N THR A 249 -12.29 -4.84 -64.02
CA THR A 249 -12.70 -3.94 -65.12
C THR A 249 -12.09 -4.34 -66.46
N LEU A 250 -11.02 -5.13 -66.50
CA LEU A 250 -10.37 -5.59 -67.75
C LEU A 250 -11.27 -6.48 -68.64
N PRO A 251 -11.94 -7.54 -68.14
CA PRO A 251 -12.87 -8.31 -68.97
C PRO A 251 -14.10 -7.48 -69.38
N LEU A 252 -14.52 -6.52 -68.54
CA LEU A 252 -15.63 -5.62 -68.83
C LEU A 252 -15.28 -4.56 -69.89
N ARG A 253 -14.01 -4.12 -69.98
CA ARG A 253 -13.53 -3.22 -71.03
C ARG A 253 -13.16 -3.92 -72.33
N LEU A 254 -12.68 -5.17 -72.26
CA LEU A 254 -12.32 -5.95 -73.45
C LEU A 254 -13.56 -6.47 -74.18
N MET A 255 -14.68 -6.63 -73.47
CA MET A 255 -15.99 -6.93 -74.04
C MET A 255 -16.88 -5.67 -74.11
N GLY A 256 -16.31 -4.52 -74.50
CA GLY A 256 -17.04 -3.25 -74.39
C GLY A 256 -16.43 -2.03 -75.09
N ALA A 257 -16.08 -2.15 -76.38
CA ALA A 257 -15.96 -1.00 -77.29
C ALA A 257 -17.19 -0.95 -78.20
N GLY A 258 -18.30 -0.45 -77.64
CA GLY A 258 -19.59 -0.30 -78.32
C GLY A 258 -20.55 0.50 -77.45
N SER A 259 -20.50 1.83 -77.61
CA SER A 259 -21.47 2.84 -77.19
C SER A 259 -22.63 2.42 -76.28
N SER A 260 -22.60 2.81 -75.00
CA SER A 260 -23.67 3.62 -74.40
C SER A 260 -23.29 4.13 -73.01
N LYS A 261 -23.51 5.43 -72.83
CA LYS A 261 -23.69 6.18 -71.58
C LYS A 261 -24.01 5.30 -70.36
N VAL A 262 -23.02 5.06 -69.50
CA VAL A 262 -23.25 4.62 -68.11
C VAL A 262 -23.27 5.88 -67.25
N THR A 263 -24.38 6.59 -67.34
CA THR A 263 -24.81 7.51 -66.29
C THR A 263 -25.25 6.70 -65.08
N THR A 264 -24.67 7.03 -63.93
CA THR A 264 -25.33 7.05 -62.63
C THR A 264 -25.92 5.73 -62.14
N THR A 265 -25.18 5.04 -61.28
CA THR A 265 -25.77 4.28 -60.16
C THR A 265 -25.09 4.72 -58.86
N GLU A 266 -25.13 6.03 -58.60
CA GLU A 266 -25.16 6.59 -57.24
C GLU A 266 -26.57 6.44 -56.62
N ASP A 267 -27.30 5.34 -56.91
CA ASP A 267 -28.73 5.27 -56.52
C ASP A 267 -29.25 3.88 -56.11
N MET A 268 -28.38 2.99 -55.63
CA MET A 268 -28.81 1.74 -54.94
C MET A 268 -28.03 1.48 -53.65
N LEU A 269 -27.44 2.51 -53.05
CA LEU A 269 -27.00 2.53 -51.65
C LEU A 269 -27.54 3.75 -50.90
N THR A 270 -28.38 4.56 -51.55
CA THR A 270 -29.16 5.67 -50.99
C THR A 270 -30.52 5.22 -50.42
N GLU A 271 -30.96 3.98 -50.67
CA GLU A 271 -32.22 3.44 -50.11
C GLU A 271 -32.02 2.67 -48.79
N THR A 272 -30.79 2.25 -48.46
CA THR A 272 -30.46 1.66 -47.15
C THR A 272 -29.66 2.59 -46.24
N THR A 273 -29.29 3.80 -46.71
CA THR A 273 -28.73 4.86 -45.85
C THR A 273 -29.76 5.92 -45.44
N GLN A 274 -30.93 6.01 -46.11
CA GLN A 274 -32.01 6.87 -45.62
C GLN A 274 -32.83 6.23 -44.49
N THR A 275 -32.86 4.90 -44.35
CA THR A 275 -33.49 4.21 -43.21
C THR A 275 -32.61 4.18 -41.96
N ILE A 276 -31.28 4.29 -42.11
CA ILE A 276 -30.35 4.34 -40.97
C ILE A 276 -30.12 5.80 -40.53
N LYS A 277 -30.11 6.79 -41.44
CA LYS A 277 -30.11 8.22 -41.04
C LYS A 277 -31.42 8.68 -40.41
N THR A 278 -32.57 8.08 -40.73
CA THR A 278 -33.87 8.38 -40.07
C THR A 278 -34.06 7.67 -38.73
N LEU A 279 -33.35 6.57 -38.47
CA LEU A 279 -33.28 5.95 -37.13
C LEU A 279 -32.23 6.63 -36.23
N ALA A 280 -31.17 7.20 -36.80
CA ALA A 280 -30.19 7.99 -36.04
C ALA A 280 -30.71 9.41 -35.68
N THR A 281 -31.61 10.00 -36.48
CA THR A 281 -32.26 11.29 -36.15
C THR A 281 -33.53 11.16 -35.30
N SER A 282 -34.05 9.95 -35.06
CA SER A 282 -35.17 9.72 -34.13
C SER A 282 -34.73 9.38 -32.69
N LEU A 283 -33.46 9.05 -32.46
CA LEU A 283 -32.90 8.88 -31.11
C LEU A 283 -32.15 10.11 -30.58
N THR A 284 -31.78 11.06 -31.44
CA THR A 284 -31.24 12.36 -31.02
C THR A 284 -32.33 13.37 -30.67
N ASN A 285 -33.52 13.27 -31.29
CA ASN A 285 -34.64 14.18 -31.02
C ASN A 285 -35.47 13.83 -29.76
N THR A 286 -35.36 12.61 -29.21
CA THR A 286 -35.95 12.28 -27.89
C THR A 286 -35.05 12.70 -26.73
N VAL A 287 -33.77 12.94 -26.97
CA VAL A 287 -32.86 13.45 -25.93
C VAL A 287 -32.81 14.98 -25.94
N GLN A 288 -32.98 15.65 -27.09
CA GLN A 288 -32.94 17.12 -27.13
C GLN A 288 -34.26 17.82 -26.72
N THR A 289 -35.39 17.12 -26.71
CA THR A 289 -36.69 17.68 -26.24
C THR A 289 -37.00 17.43 -24.76
N ALA A 290 -36.19 16.65 -24.04
CA ALA A 290 -36.30 16.54 -22.58
C ALA A 290 -35.56 17.67 -21.84
N ILE A 291 -34.61 18.36 -22.49
CA ILE A 291 -33.71 19.31 -21.81
C ILE A 291 -34.14 20.78 -21.98
N SER A 292 -35.00 21.10 -22.95
CA SER A 292 -35.52 22.46 -23.12
C SER A 292 -36.80 22.76 -22.31
N ALA A 293 -37.34 21.80 -21.54
CA ALA A 293 -38.63 21.95 -20.88
C ALA A 293 -38.58 22.06 -19.34
N SER A 294 -37.41 22.22 -18.71
CA SER A 294 -37.35 22.49 -17.27
C SER A 294 -36.16 23.37 -16.87
N ILE A 295 -36.16 24.60 -17.37
CA ILE A 295 -35.53 25.73 -16.67
C ILE A 295 -36.64 26.71 -16.32
N PRO A 296 -37.20 26.71 -15.10
CA PRO A 296 -37.67 27.96 -14.54
C PRO A 296 -36.43 28.76 -14.12
N THR A 297 -36.14 29.76 -14.94
CA THR A 297 -35.17 30.83 -14.72
C THR A 297 -35.45 31.57 -13.41
N THR A 298 -34.46 31.74 -12.54
CA THR A 298 -34.27 32.99 -11.75
C THR A 298 -32.85 33.05 -11.14
N ILE A 299 -32.03 33.90 -11.76
CA ILE A 299 -31.15 34.97 -11.23
C ILE A 299 -30.58 34.86 -9.79
N ASP A 300 -29.28 35.17 -9.71
CA ASP A 300 -28.42 35.65 -8.59
C ASP A 300 -27.47 34.65 -7.89
N GLY A 301 -26.17 34.96 -8.04
CA GLY A 301 -25.16 34.78 -6.99
C GLY A 301 -24.53 33.41 -6.82
N PRO A 302 -23.36 33.32 -6.16
CA PRO A 302 -22.22 32.55 -6.65
C PRO A 302 -22.01 31.19 -5.95
N SER A 303 -21.03 30.42 -6.47
CA SER A 303 -20.24 29.35 -5.81
C SER A 303 -20.44 27.93 -6.37
N THR A 304 -19.29 27.35 -6.71
CA THR A 304 -19.02 26.02 -7.23
C THR A 304 -19.17 24.93 -6.15
N SER A 305 -20.24 24.13 -6.17
CA SER A 305 -20.31 22.77 -5.58
C SER A 305 -21.76 22.26 -5.49
N SER A 306 -22.31 21.60 -6.53
CA SER A 306 -23.54 20.76 -6.38
C SER A 306 -24.01 19.97 -7.62
N VAL A 307 -23.35 20.05 -8.80
CA VAL A 307 -23.90 19.45 -10.03
C VAL A 307 -23.37 18.05 -10.36
N THR A 308 -22.50 17.47 -9.54
CA THR A 308 -21.86 16.16 -9.83
C THR A 308 -22.61 14.94 -9.30
N GLU A 309 -23.71 15.08 -8.55
CA GLU A 309 -24.41 13.93 -7.95
C GLU A 309 -25.62 13.39 -8.73
N THR A 310 -26.20 14.14 -9.68
CA THR A 310 -27.41 13.69 -10.41
C THR A 310 -27.14 12.98 -11.73
N VAL A 311 -25.88 12.88 -12.17
CA VAL A 311 -25.49 12.25 -13.44
C VAL A 311 -25.03 10.80 -13.25
N LEU A 312 -24.55 10.43 -12.05
CA LEU A 312 -24.08 9.07 -11.77
C LEU A 312 -25.23 8.07 -11.52
N ASP A 313 -26.36 8.51 -10.96
CA ASP A 313 -27.46 7.61 -10.55
C ASP A 313 -28.28 7.06 -11.74
N THR A 314 -28.27 7.73 -12.89
CA THR A 314 -29.02 7.29 -14.09
C THR A 314 -28.24 6.26 -14.92
N VAL A 315 -26.92 6.18 -14.76
CA VAL A 315 -26.07 5.20 -15.47
C VAL A 315 -26.02 3.86 -14.75
N ALA A 316 -26.25 3.84 -13.43
CA ALA A 316 -26.26 2.63 -12.62
C ALA A 316 -27.48 1.71 -12.86
N SER A 317 -28.61 2.24 -13.34
CA SER A 317 -29.87 1.49 -13.47
C SER A 317 -30.02 0.71 -14.80
N ALA A 318 -29.05 0.81 -15.73
CA ALA A 318 -29.14 0.16 -17.04
C ALA A 318 -28.31 -1.15 -17.17
N VAL A 319 -27.62 -1.60 -16.13
CA VAL A 319 -26.65 -2.72 -16.20
C VAL A 319 -27.06 -3.95 -15.36
N GLU A 320 -28.32 -4.07 -14.95
CA GLU A 320 -28.81 -5.29 -14.29
C GLU A 320 -30.07 -5.84 -14.96
N THR A 321 -29.91 -6.59 -16.06
CA THR A 321 -30.78 -7.75 -16.32
C THR A 321 -30.23 -8.70 -17.39
N SER A 322 -30.31 -9.99 -17.07
CA SER A 322 -30.19 -11.19 -17.92
C SER A 322 -28.80 -11.82 -18.12
N SER A 323 -28.46 -12.59 -17.09
CA SER A 323 -27.80 -13.89 -17.15
C SER A 323 -28.45 -14.88 -18.13
N ASP A 324 -27.70 -15.40 -19.11
CA ASP A 324 -27.83 -16.78 -19.60
C ASP A 324 -26.59 -17.21 -20.45
N PRO A 325 -26.06 -18.44 -20.33
CA PRO A 325 -24.81 -18.85 -20.96
C PRO A 325 -25.07 -19.65 -22.25
N ASP A 326 -25.51 -19.01 -23.34
CA ASP A 326 -25.66 -19.73 -24.63
C ASP A 326 -25.59 -18.83 -25.88
N ILE A 327 -24.71 -17.82 -25.89
CA ILE A 327 -24.45 -16.99 -27.09
C ILE A 327 -22.95 -16.63 -27.17
N TYR A 328 -22.06 -17.64 -27.15
CA TYR A 328 -20.61 -17.40 -27.30
C TYR A 328 -19.99 -17.94 -28.59
N THR A 329 -20.79 -18.40 -29.56
CA THR A 329 -20.24 -19.03 -30.78
C THR A 329 -20.70 -18.40 -32.09
N ARG A 330 -21.38 -17.24 -32.09
CA ARG A 330 -21.85 -16.64 -33.35
C ARG A 330 -21.63 -15.16 -33.60
N ILE A 331 -20.99 -14.41 -32.71
CA ILE A 331 -20.67 -12.99 -32.97
C ILE A 331 -19.23 -12.71 -32.58
N CYS A 332 -18.30 -13.32 -33.32
CA CYS A 332 -16.94 -12.81 -33.44
C CYS A 332 -16.74 -12.32 -34.87
N SER A 333 -16.16 -11.12 -34.98
CA SER A 333 -15.92 -10.34 -36.20
C SER A 333 -17.22 -9.76 -36.76
N ASP A 334 -17.59 -8.51 -36.51
CA ASP A 334 -16.95 -7.35 -37.16
C ASP A 334 -17.31 -5.99 -36.49
N GLY A 335 -17.81 -5.97 -35.25
CA GLY A 335 -18.50 -4.78 -34.71
C GLY A 335 -17.68 -3.67 -34.02
N ILE A 336 -16.37 -3.83 -33.78
CA ILE A 336 -15.63 -2.89 -32.90
C ILE A 336 -14.74 -1.89 -33.67
N CYS A 337 -14.53 -2.08 -34.98
CA CYS A 337 -13.69 -1.15 -35.75
C CYS A 337 -14.42 0.09 -36.27
N GLU A 338 -15.75 0.10 -36.37
CA GLU A 338 -16.50 1.22 -36.95
C GLU A 338 -16.98 2.26 -35.91
N PHE A 339 -17.01 1.90 -34.62
CA PHE A 339 -17.41 2.82 -33.54
C PHE A 339 -16.29 3.79 -33.11
N ALA A 340 -15.02 3.42 -33.34
CA ALA A 340 -13.87 4.22 -32.96
C ALA A 340 -13.61 5.42 -33.90
N GLU A 341 -13.97 5.32 -35.19
CA GLU A 341 -13.76 6.41 -36.17
C GLU A 341 -14.83 7.52 -36.10
N SER A 342 -16.02 7.22 -35.57
CA SER A 342 -17.12 8.19 -35.47
C SER A 342 -16.95 9.17 -34.29
N MET A 343 -16.38 8.73 -33.15
CA MET A 343 -16.14 9.63 -32.01
C MET A 343 -14.98 10.60 -32.24
N THR A 344 -13.98 10.24 -33.03
CA THR A 344 -12.82 11.11 -33.28
C THR A 344 -13.14 12.31 -34.19
N SER A 345 -14.15 12.21 -35.06
CA SER A 345 -14.56 13.32 -35.94
C SER A 345 -15.45 14.35 -35.24
N ILE A 346 -16.28 13.92 -34.28
CA ILE A 346 -17.20 14.80 -33.52
C ILE A 346 -16.44 15.69 -32.52
N ILE A 347 -15.34 15.19 -31.93
CA ILE A 347 -14.52 15.93 -30.96
C ILE A 347 -13.62 16.97 -31.66
N ALA A 348 -13.21 16.71 -32.91
CA ALA A 348 -12.40 17.64 -33.70
C ALA A 348 -13.20 18.89 -34.16
N ASP A 349 -14.51 18.77 -34.37
CA ASP A 349 -15.36 19.90 -34.82
C ASP A 349 -15.85 20.77 -33.65
N ALA A 350 -16.03 20.17 -32.46
CA ALA A 350 -16.38 20.89 -31.23
C ALA A 350 -15.21 21.74 -30.70
N THR A 351 -13.96 21.33 -30.93
CA THR A 351 -12.77 22.07 -30.47
C THR A 351 -12.42 23.26 -31.37
N SER A 352 -12.76 23.22 -32.68
CA SER A 352 -12.51 24.33 -33.61
C SER A 352 -13.51 25.50 -33.44
N THR A 353 -14.74 25.20 -33.03
CA THR A 353 -15.81 26.20 -32.84
C THR A 353 -15.68 26.97 -31.50
N VAL A 354 -15.05 26.35 -30.49
CA VAL A 354 -14.76 27.01 -29.20
C VAL A 354 -13.51 27.90 -29.28
N ALA A 355 -12.52 27.52 -30.08
CA ALA A 355 -11.29 28.31 -30.25
C ALA A 355 -11.50 29.63 -31.02
N SER A 356 -12.53 29.72 -31.86
CA SER A 356 -12.81 30.88 -32.70
C SER A 356 -13.75 31.92 -32.07
N SER A 357 -14.45 31.59 -30.98
CA SER A 357 -15.45 32.48 -30.35
C SER A 357 -14.99 33.17 -29.06
N VAL A 358 -13.89 32.73 -28.44
CA VAL A 358 -13.47 33.22 -27.10
C VAL A 358 -12.27 34.19 -27.14
N LEU A 359 -11.62 34.39 -28.29
CA LEU A 359 -10.34 35.11 -28.34
C LEU A 359 -10.35 36.65 -28.49
N PRO A 360 -11.44 37.41 -28.74
CA PRO A 360 -11.31 38.87 -28.86
C PRO A 360 -11.61 39.66 -27.56
N THR A 361 -11.99 39.04 -26.44
CA THR A 361 -12.51 39.79 -25.27
C THR A 361 -11.46 40.14 -24.20
N VAL A 362 -10.18 39.80 -24.36
CA VAL A 362 -9.13 40.12 -23.36
C VAL A 362 -8.13 41.18 -23.84
N ALA A 363 -8.23 41.64 -25.09
CA ALA A 363 -7.35 42.68 -25.65
C ALA A 363 -7.97 44.08 -25.52
N SER A 364 -8.17 44.58 -24.29
CA SER A 364 -8.43 46.00 -24.06
C SER A 364 -7.90 46.46 -22.69
N LEU A 365 -6.60 46.85 -22.69
CA LEU A 365 -5.94 47.98 -21.98
C LEU A 365 -6.17 48.25 -20.47
N PRO A 366 -5.26 48.95 -19.74
CA PRO A 366 -3.83 49.19 -19.96
C PRO A 366 -2.93 49.00 -18.71
N HIS A 367 -1.62 49.02 -18.98
CA HIS A 367 -0.49 49.27 -18.06
C HIS A 367 -0.46 50.75 -17.60
N GLU A 368 -0.19 51.01 -16.31
CA GLU A 368 0.53 52.20 -15.77
C GLU A 368 0.78 51.93 -14.26
N GLU A 369 2.00 51.62 -13.83
CA GLU A 369 3.06 52.52 -13.29
C GLU A 369 2.95 52.78 -11.78
N LEU A 370 4.10 52.56 -11.10
CA LEU A 370 4.49 52.83 -9.69
C LEU A 370 3.79 52.12 -8.52
#